data_AF-A0A6G2VSI4-F1
#
_entry.id   AF-A0A6G2VSI4-F1
#
_cell.length_a   1.000
_cell.length_b   1.000
_cell.length_c   1.000
_cell.angle_alpha   90.00
_cell.angle_beta   90.00
_cell.angle_gamma   90.00
#
_symmetry.space_group_name_H-M   'P 1'
#
loop_
_entity.id
_entity.type
_entity.pdbx_description
1 polymer ?
#
loop_
_entity_poly.entity_id
_entity_poly.type
_entity_poly.pdbx_seq_one_letter_code
_entity_poly.pdbx_strand_id
1 'polypeptide(L)'
;MVALTPDDGPALQDLLERCDDYSRLNFGIPTGAADAQSQFLEGLQHVPEQRKHLMGCHVDGRLVAAADLLEGHPDDRTAALGMLVVDPEWRD
;
A
#
# COMPACT_ATOMS: atom_id res chain seq x y z
N MET A 1 5.83 -5.61 10.99
CA MET A 1 5.46 -5.52 9.57
C MET A 1 6.33 -6.47 8.77
N VAL A 2 5.81 -7.01 7.67
CA VAL A 2 6.49 -7.93 6.74
C VAL A 2 6.47 -7.32 5.33
N ALA A 3 7.45 -7.63 4.49
CA ALA A 3 7.40 -7.25 3.09
C ALA A 3 6.26 -8.01 2.39
N LEU A 4 5.46 -7.31 1.59
CA LEU A 4 4.44 -7.92 0.75
C LEU A 4 5.01 -8.22 -0.62
N THR A 5 4.53 -9.31 -1.20
CA THR A 5 4.86 -9.80 -2.53
C THR A 5 3.60 -9.81 -3.40
N PRO A 6 3.71 -9.95 -4.73
CA PRO A 6 2.54 -10.06 -5.60
C PRO A 6 1.58 -11.19 -5.21
N ASP A 7 2.05 -12.25 -4.55
CA ASP A 7 1.22 -13.36 -4.05
C ASP A 7 0.28 -12.92 -2.91
N ASP A 8 0.61 -11.84 -2.20
CA ASP A 8 -0.24 -11.22 -1.17
C ASP A 8 -1.32 -10.30 -1.77
N GLY A 9 -1.35 -10.15 -3.10
CA GLY A 9 -2.28 -9.29 -3.82
C GLY A 9 -3.75 -9.43 -3.43
N PRO A 10 -4.30 -10.66 -3.31
CA PRO A 10 -5.68 -10.84 -2.86
C PRO A 10 -5.95 -10.32 -1.45
N ALA A 11 -5.02 -10.51 -0.50
CA ALA A 11 -5.17 -10.02 0.87
C ALA A 11 -5.03 -8.50 0.94
N LEU A 12 -4.16 -7.92 0.12
CA LEU A 12 -4.04 -6.47 -0.03
C LEU A 12 -5.30 -5.87 -0.65
N GLN A 13 -5.86 -6.47 -1.70
CA GLN A 13 -7.08 -6.00 -2.35
C GLN A 13 -8.25 -5.97 -1.36
N ASP A 14 -8.44 -7.05 -0.62
CA ASP A 14 -9.44 -7.16 0.44
C ASP A 14 -9.25 -6.08 1.53
N LEU A 15 -8.00 -5.78 1.93
CA LEU A 15 -7.73 -4.66 2.85
C LEU A 15 -8.07 -3.29 2.24
N LEU A 16 -7.70 -3.04 0.98
CA LEU A 16 -7.99 -1.77 0.30
C LEU A 16 -9.50 -1.54 0.16
N GLU A 17 -10.26 -2.59 -0.15
CA GLU A 17 -11.73 -2.53 -0.23
C GLU A 17 -12.37 -2.22 1.13
N ARG A 18 -11.85 -2.77 2.23
CA ARG A 18 -12.30 -2.38 3.59
C ARG A 18 -11.87 -0.96 3.96
N CYS A 19 -10.76 -0.49 3.39
CA CYS A 19 -10.26 0.88 3.53
C CYS A 19 -10.71 1.79 2.37
N ASP A 20 -11.90 1.57 1.79
CA ASP A 20 -12.40 2.32 0.62
C ASP A 20 -12.43 3.84 0.84
N ASP A 21 -12.47 4.27 2.11
CA ASP A 21 -12.39 5.67 2.50
C ASP A 21 -11.07 6.33 2.06
N TYR A 22 -9.95 5.59 2.04
CA TYR A 22 -8.67 6.06 1.52
C TYR A 22 -8.76 6.44 0.04
N SER A 23 -9.28 5.53 -0.79
CA SER A 23 -9.37 5.74 -2.24
C SER A 23 -10.31 6.89 -2.58
N ARG A 24 -11.43 6.99 -1.86
CA ARG A 24 -12.37 8.11 -2.02
C ARG A 24 -11.74 9.45 -1.64
N LEU A 25 -10.95 9.48 -0.58
CA LEU A 25 -10.30 10.70 -0.13
C LEU A 25 -9.22 11.17 -1.11
N ASN A 26 -8.37 10.25 -1.57
CA ASN A 26 -7.22 10.61 -2.40
C ASN A 26 -7.54 10.75 -3.89
N PHE A 27 -8.46 9.93 -4.41
CA PHE A 27 -8.73 9.84 -5.84
C PHE A 27 -10.17 10.26 -6.21
N GLY A 28 -11.04 10.47 -5.22
CA GLY A 28 -12.44 10.84 -5.46
C GLY A 28 -13.32 9.70 -5.99
N ILE A 29 -12.79 8.48 -6.07
CA ILE A 29 -13.47 7.28 -6.59
C ILE A 29 -13.32 6.11 -5.61
N PRO A 30 -14.22 5.12 -5.65
CA PRO A 30 -14.06 3.90 -4.87
C PRO A 30 -12.83 3.10 -5.30
N THR A 31 -12.39 2.21 -4.41
CA THR A 31 -11.33 1.22 -4.67
C THR A 31 -11.73 0.32 -5.85
N GLY A 32 -10.86 0.25 -6.84
CA GLY A 32 -10.99 -0.60 -8.01
C GLY A 32 -10.51 -2.03 -7.72
N ALA A 33 -11.03 -2.99 -8.50
CA ALA A 33 -10.71 -4.41 -8.36
C ALA A 33 -9.23 -4.77 -8.69
N ALA A 34 -8.45 -3.82 -9.20
CA ALA A 34 -7.04 -4.01 -9.58
C ALA A 34 -6.09 -3.09 -8.81
N ASP A 35 -6.58 -2.34 -7.81
CA ASP A 35 -5.76 -1.34 -7.11
C ASP A 35 -4.59 -1.99 -6.36
N ALA A 36 -4.79 -3.19 -5.78
CA ALA A 36 -3.69 -3.94 -5.19
C ALA A 36 -2.60 -4.30 -6.21
N GLN A 37 -2.99 -4.68 -7.43
CA GLN A 37 -2.03 -4.98 -8.50
C GLN A 37 -1.24 -3.72 -8.89
N SER A 38 -1.91 -2.58 -9.02
CA SER A 38 -1.27 -1.28 -9.26
C SER A 38 -0.24 -0.95 -8.17
N GLN A 39 -0.51 -1.29 -6.90
CA GLN A 39 0.46 -1.06 -5.82
C GLN A 39 1.77 -1.84 -5.98
N PHE A 40 1.80 -2.94 -6.72
CA PHE A 40 3.05 -3.66 -7.02
C PHE A 40 3.74 -3.18 -8.30
N LEU A 41 3.00 -2.57 -9.24
CA LEU A 41 3.52 -2.22 -10.57
C LEU A 41 3.84 -0.72 -10.74
N GLU A 42 3.10 0.15 -10.08
CA GLU A 42 3.20 1.59 -10.26
C GLU A 42 4.33 2.18 -9.41
N GLY A 43 4.98 3.23 -9.92
CA GLY A 43 6.07 3.91 -9.23
C GLY A 43 6.53 5.15 -9.98
N LEU A 44 7.44 5.91 -9.38
CA LEU A 44 8.04 7.06 -10.06
C LEU A 44 9.05 6.57 -11.10
N GLN A 45 8.86 6.94 -12.36
CA GLN A 45 9.70 6.47 -13.48
C GLN A 45 11.21 6.72 -13.33
N HIS A 46 11.60 7.72 -12.54
CA HIS A 46 13.00 8.08 -12.30
C HIS A 46 13.59 7.40 -11.05
N VAL A 47 12.78 6.66 -10.29
CA VAL A 47 13.23 5.92 -9.10
C VAL A 47 13.23 4.41 -9.44
N PRO A 48 14.33 3.68 -9.20
CA PRO A 48 14.37 2.24 -9.42
C PRO A 48 13.30 1.50 -8.61
N GLU A 49 12.64 0.53 -9.23
CA GLU A 49 11.57 -0.27 -8.60
C GLU A 49 12.02 -0.91 -7.26
N GLN A 50 13.29 -1.28 -7.13
CA GLN A 50 13.85 -1.90 -5.93
C GLN A 50 13.84 -0.98 -4.70
N ARG A 51 13.65 0.34 -4.90
CA ARG A 51 13.52 1.33 -3.83
C ARG A 51 12.07 1.53 -3.39
N LYS A 52 11.11 0.87 -4.04
CA LYS A 52 9.73 0.81 -3.58
C LYS A 52 9.56 -0.39 -2.67
N HIS A 53 9.02 -0.16 -1.48
CA HIS A 53 8.79 -1.18 -0.49
C HIS A 53 7.32 -1.16 -0.11
N LEU A 54 6.63 -2.28 -0.34
CA LEU A 54 5.28 -2.49 0.16
C LEU A 54 5.34 -3.42 1.38
N MET A 55 4.78 -2.97 2.49
CA MET A 55 4.85 -3.64 3.79
C MET A 55 3.46 -3.85 4.35
N GLY A 56 3.27 -4.97 5.06
CA GLY A 56 2.01 -5.37 5.66
C GLY A 56 2.11 -5.67 7.15
N CYS A 57 1.02 -5.53 7.88
CA CYS A 57 0.85 -6.01 9.24
C CYS A 57 -0.27 -7.04 9.29
N HIS A 58 0.00 -8.18 9.92
CA HIS A 58 -0.97 -9.26 10.07
C HIS A 58 -1.37 -9.43 11.54
N VAL A 59 -2.65 -9.68 11.76
CA VAL A 59 -3.20 -10.14 13.04
C VAL A 59 -4.03 -11.38 12.77
N ASP A 60 -3.73 -12.47 13.49
CA ASP A 60 -4.41 -13.77 13.34
C ASP A 60 -4.52 -14.27 11.89
N GLY A 61 -3.48 -14.00 11.08
CA GLY A 61 -3.40 -14.38 9.67
C GLY A 61 -4.14 -13.47 8.69
N ARG A 62 -4.88 -12.45 9.17
CA ARG A 62 -5.52 -11.43 8.33
C ARG A 62 -4.61 -10.22 8.19
N LEU A 63 -4.47 -9.69 6.97
CA LEU A 63 -3.77 -8.43 6.72
C LEU A 63 -4.65 -7.27 7.22
N VAL A 64 -4.15 -6.52 8.21
CA VAL A 64 -4.89 -5.43 8.88
C VAL A 64 -4.28 -4.05 8.64
N ALA A 65 -3.08 -3.97 8.09
CA ALA A 65 -2.50 -2.70 7.68
C ALA A 65 -1.52 -2.92 6.54
N ALA A 66 -1.38 -1.91 5.68
CA ALA A 66 -0.37 -1.88 4.63
C ALA A 66 0.19 -0.47 4.47
N ALA A 67 1.47 -0.38 4.11
CA ALA A 67 2.15 0.86 3.81
C ALA A 67 3.07 0.69 2.62
N ASP A 68 3.12 1.68 1.73
CA ASP A 68 4.16 1.76 0.71
C ASP A 68 5.12 2.91 0.98
N LEU A 69 6.40 2.64 0.79
CA LEU A 69 7.50 3.56 0.98
C LEU A 69 8.34 3.59 -0.29
N LEU A 70 8.71 4.78 -0.74
CA LEU A 70 9.64 5.00 -1.82
C LEU A 70 10.91 5.67 -1.30
N GLU A 71 12.01 4.92 -1.26
CA GLU A 71 13.32 5.46 -0.88
C GLU A 71 13.97 6.26 -2.01
N GLY A 72 14.75 7.28 -1.65
CA GLY A 72 15.45 8.13 -2.60
C GLY A 72 14.57 9.19 -3.25
N HIS A 73 13.46 9.58 -2.60
CA HIS A 73 12.57 10.63 -3.07
C HIS A 73 12.16 11.59 -1.93
N PRO A 74 12.22 12.92 -2.15
CA PRO A 74 12.66 13.62 -3.36
C PRO A 74 14.19 13.63 -3.59
N ASP A 75 14.99 13.13 -2.67
CA ASP A 75 16.45 12.97 -2.81
C ASP A 75 16.96 11.65 -2.20
N ASP A 76 18.23 11.31 -2.41
CA ASP A 76 18.84 10.05 -1.94
C ASP A 76 18.91 9.88 -0.41
N ARG A 77 18.49 10.88 0.38
CA ARG A 77 18.48 10.84 1.86
C ARG A 77 17.08 10.83 2.44
N THR A 78 16.06 10.80 1.60
CA THR A 78 14.65 10.88 1.99
C THR A 78 13.89 9.67 1.49
N ALA A 79 12.80 9.35 2.18
CA ALA A 79 11.85 8.36 1.73
C ALA A 79 10.44 8.94 1.85
N ALA A 80 9.61 8.69 0.84
CA ALA A 80 8.23 9.14 0.79
C ALA A 80 7.30 7.99 1.14
N LEU A 81 6.36 8.24 2.05
CA LEU A 81 5.26 7.31 2.33
C LEU A 81 4.15 7.57 1.32
N GLY A 82 3.94 6.65 0.38
CA GLY A 82 2.94 6.78 -0.69
C GLY A 82 1.53 6.36 -0.25
N MET A 83 1.46 5.38 0.65
CA MET A 83 0.22 4.85 1.20
C MET A 83 0.47 4.43 2.65
N LEU A 84 -0.51 4.68 3.50
CA LEU A 84 -0.66 4.02 4.79
C LEU A 84 -2.15 3.80 5.02
N VAL A 85 -2.56 2.54 5.03
CA VAL A 85 -3.92 2.13 5.35
C VAL A 85 -3.88 1.19 6.54
N VAL A 86 -4.81 1.40 7.46
CA VAL A 86 -5.07 0.53 8.60
C VAL A 86 -6.54 0.16 8.49
N ASP A 87 -6.86 -1.10 8.69
CA ASP A 87 -8.22 -1.60 8.71
C ASP A 87 -9.06 -0.76 9.71
N PRO A 88 -10.28 -0.31 9.34
CA PRO A 88 -11.10 0.54 10.19
C PRO A 88 -11.29 0.02 11.62
N GLU A 89 -11.31 -1.29 11.83
CA GLU A 89 -11.45 -1.91 13.16
C GLU A 89 -10.24 -1.67 14.09
N TRP A 90 -9.12 -1.15 13.56
CA TRP A 90 -7.83 -1.03 14.25
C TRP A 90 -7.30 0.42 14.34
N ARG A 91 -8.14 1.42 14.07
CA ARG A 91 -7.73 2.84 14.00
C ARG A 91 -7.86 3.62 15.33
N ASP A 92 -8.42 3.00 16.36
CA ASP A 92 -8.69 3.60 17.67
C ASP A 92 -7.56 3.38 18.70
#